data_AF-A0A6J7GW94-F1
#
_entry.id   AF-A0A6J7GW94-F1
#
_cell.length_a   1.000
_cell.length_b   1.000
_cell.length_c   1.000
_cell.angle_alpha   90.00
_cell.angle_beta   90.00
_cell.angle_gamma   90.00
#
_symmetry.space_group_name_H-M   'P 1'
#
loop_
_entity.id
_entity.type
_entity.pdbx_description
1 polymer ?
#
loop_
_entity_poly.entity_id
_entity_poly.type
_entity_poly.pdbx_seq_one_letter_code
_entity_poly.pdbx_strand_id
1 'polypeptide(L)'
;MSCASAGNCAVTGSYRDGAGYQGFVVNQTDGTWGNAIPIPALSSINTAGDAEGSSVSCASAGNCAVTGFYTDSPGKQGFVVNQTNGTWGDAIAIPALIGLNTGDGAEGNSVSCASVGNCAVTGYYNDSSRLQGFVVNFTSVVPPTDPAVVLKFTG
;
A
#
# COMPACT_ATOMS: atom_id res chain seq x y z
N MET A 1 5.84 0.57 11.05
CA MET A 1 7.14 -0.07 10.74
C MET A 1 7.00 -1.58 10.83
N SER A 2 7.78 -2.34 10.07
CA SER A 2 7.84 -3.80 10.13
C SER A 2 9.27 -4.28 9.93
N CYS A 3 9.68 -5.33 10.64
CA CYS A 3 11.03 -5.89 10.56
C CYS A 3 10.96 -7.38 10.24
N ALA A 4 11.62 -7.80 9.16
CA ALA A 4 11.77 -9.21 8.81
C ALA A 4 12.89 -9.87 9.63
N SER A 5 13.89 -9.10 10.02
CA SER A 5 14.93 -9.49 10.97
C SER A 5 15.53 -8.25 11.64
N ALA A 6 16.42 -8.44 12.61
CA ALA A 6 17.25 -7.34 13.11
C ALA A 6 18.01 -6.70 11.94
N GLY A 7 17.93 -5.36 11.83
CA GLY A 7 18.58 -4.59 10.78
C GLY A 7 17.92 -4.64 9.39
N ASN A 8 16.84 -5.41 9.21
CA ASN A 8 16.10 -5.50 7.95
C ASN A 8 14.63 -5.16 8.19
N CYS A 9 14.31 -3.88 8.04
CA CYS A 9 13.01 -3.30 8.35
C CYS A 9 12.50 -2.40 7.23
N ALA A 10 11.20 -2.13 7.22
CA ALA A 10 10.59 -1.12 6.38
C ALA A 10 9.69 -0.19 7.20
N VAL A 11 9.60 1.06 6.74
CA VAL A 11 8.74 2.10 7.29
C VAL A 11 7.98 2.75 6.14
N THR A 12 6.74 3.15 6.41
CA THR A 12 5.94 3.98 5.53
C THR A 12 5.35 5.14 6.33
N GLY A 13 4.86 6.16 5.64
CA GLY A 13 4.24 7.35 6.22
C GLY A 13 3.92 8.35 5.12
N SER A 14 3.78 9.63 5.49
CA SER A 14 3.54 10.72 4.54
C SER A 14 4.60 11.83 4.58
N TYR A 15 4.80 12.50 3.45
CA TYR A 15 5.57 13.74 3.33
C TYR A 15 4.74 14.76 2.56
N ARG A 16 5.15 16.04 2.58
CA ARG A 16 4.44 17.11 1.87
C ARG A 16 5.30 17.67 0.74
N ASP A 17 4.71 17.83 -0.44
CA ASP A 17 5.31 18.53 -1.59
C ASP A 17 4.36 19.57 -2.18
N GLY A 18 4.66 20.08 -3.38
CA GLY A 18 3.85 21.07 -4.06
C GLY A 18 2.47 20.59 -4.50
N ALA A 19 2.24 19.27 -4.54
CA ALA A 19 0.96 18.65 -4.87
C ALA A 19 0.13 18.28 -3.64
N GLY A 20 0.71 18.30 -2.42
CA GLY A 20 0.00 17.99 -1.18
C GLY A 20 0.72 16.95 -0.33
N TYR A 21 -0.03 16.16 0.45
CA TYR A 21 0.53 15.01 1.16
C TYR A 21 0.69 13.82 0.22
N GLN A 22 1.82 13.14 0.31
CA GLN A 22 2.19 11.96 -0.47
C GLN A 22 2.72 10.86 0.44
N GLY A 23 2.50 9.60 0.06
CA GLY A 23 3.07 8.45 0.77
C GLY A 23 4.53 8.20 0.41
N PHE A 24 5.34 7.77 1.38
CA PHE A 24 6.71 7.29 1.15
C PHE A 24 6.96 5.92 1.77
N VAL A 25 8.05 5.30 1.34
CA VAL A 25 8.61 4.08 1.94
C VAL A 25 10.11 4.25 2.18
N VAL A 26 10.62 3.58 3.22
CA VAL A 26 12.04 3.50 3.57
C VAL A 26 12.36 2.07 3.94
N ASN A 27 13.48 1.56 3.44
CA ASN A 27 14.03 0.27 3.86
C ASN A 27 15.27 0.48 4.73
N GLN A 28 15.42 -0.39 5.72
CA GLN A 28 16.65 -0.66 6.42
C GLN A 28 17.25 -1.94 5.85
N THR A 29 18.54 -1.90 5.54
CA THR A 29 19.32 -3.06 5.12
C THR A 29 20.56 -3.14 5.99
N ASP A 30 20.78 -4.29 6.63
CA ASP A 30 21.93 -4.54 7.51
C ASP A 30 22.17 -3.42 8.54
N GLY A 31 21.08 -2.96 9.16
CA GLY A 31 21.11 -1.93 10.19
C GLY A 31 21.16 -0.49 9.67
N THR A 32 21.32 -0.29 8.36
CA THR A 32 21.43 1.03 7.74
C THR A 32 20.13 1.42 7.05
N TRP A 33 19.57 2.58 7.41
CA TRP A 33 18.40 3.13 6.74
C TRP A 33 18.80 3.75 5.40
N GLY A 34 18.06 3.40 4.35
CA GLY A 34 18.14 4.06 3.05
C GLY A 34 17.41 5.39 3.02
N ASN A 35 17.37 6.00 1.84
CA ASN A 35 16.58 7.21 1.61
C ASN A 35 15.09 6.90 1.58
N ALA A 36 14.27 7.86 2.03
CA ALA A 36 12.85 7.84 1.74
C ALA A 36 12.61 8.02 0.23
N ILE A 37 11.76 7.17 -0.32
CA ILE A 37 11.31 7.27 -1.70
C ILE A 37 9.79 7.44 -1.74
N PRO A 38 9.25 8.26 -2.67
CA PRO A 38 7.82 8.29 -2.91
C PRO A 38 7.31 6.90 -3.28
N ILE A 39 6.12 6.54 -2.82
CA ILE A 39 5.47 5.31 -3.28
C ILE A 39 5.23 5.42 -4.79
N PRO A 40 5.75 4.50 -5.62
CA PRO A 40 5.60 4.59 -7.07
C PRO A 40 4.13 4.67 -7.49
N ALA A 41 3.84 5.50 -8.50
CA ALA A 41 2.50 5.79 -9.02
C ALA A 41 1.46 6.33 -8.02
N LEU A 42 1.78 6.54 -6.74
CA LEU A 42 0.79 7.08 -5.79
C LEU A 42 0.41 8.53 -6.12
N SER A 43 1.38 9.34 -6.54
CA SER A 43 1.14 10.74 -6.90
C SER A 43 0.30 10.90 -8.18
N SER A 44 0.27 9.90 -9.06
CA SER A 44 -0.57 9.97 -10.27
C SER A 44 -2.05 9.65 -9.99
N ILE A 45 -2.34 8.91 -8.91
CA ILE A 45 -3.72 8.60 -8.49
C ILE A 45 -4.23 9.54 -7.38
N ASN A 46 -3.33 10.19 -6.63
CA ASN A 46 -3.65 11.20 -5.61
C ASN A 46 -3.98 12.56 -6.24
N THR A 47 -5.11 12.67 -6.92
CA THR A 47 -5.49 13.89 -7.64
C THR A 47 -6.05 15.00 -6.75
N ALA A 48 -6.38 14.70 -5.48
CA ALA A 48 -6.90 15.68 -4.52
C ALA A 48 -5.88 16.11 -3.43
N GLY A 49 -4.65 15.60 -3.48
CA GLY A 49 -3.52 16.13 -2.72
C GLY A 49 -3.41 15.66 -1.28
N ASP A 50 -4.03 14.52 -0.95
CA ASP A 50 -3.91 13.89 0.36
C ASP A 50 -3.74 12.37 0.23
N ALA A 51 -2.56 11.87 0.63
CA ALA A 51 -2.22 10.46 0.60
C ALA A 51 -1.19 10.11 1.69
N GLU A 52 -1.30 8.88 2.21
CA GLU A 52 -0.45 8.36 3.27
C GLU A 52 -0.31 6.84 3.15
N GLY A 53 0.89 6.31 3.42
CA GLY A 53 1.04 4.90 3.74
C GLY A 53 0.80 4.65 5.22
N SER A 54 -0.26 3.91 5.55
CA SER A 54 -0.73 3.72 6.92
C SER A 54 -0.10 2.50 7.61
N SER A 55 0.21 1.45 6.85
CA SER A 55 0.76 0.21 7.40
C SER A 55 1.72 -0.47 6.43
N VAL A 56 2.71 -1.17 6.99
CA VAL A 56 3.72 -1.93 6.26
C VAL A 56 3.90 -3.29 6.92
N SER A 57 4.05 -4.34 6.12
CA SER A 57 4.37 -5.70 6.59
C SER A 57 5.41 -6.33 5.69
N CYS A 58 6.49 -6.84 6.27
CA CYS A 58 7.56 -7.53 5.55
C CYS A 58 7.56 -9.02 5.85
N ALA A 59 7.36 -9.84 4.82
CA ALA A 59 7.50 -11.29 4.94
C ALA A 59 8.98 -11.73 4.93
N SER A 60 9.84 -10.98 4.25
CA SER A 60 11.30 -11.12 4.31
C SER A 60 11.96 -9.77 3.98
N ALA A 61 13.29 -9.69 4.14
CA ALA A 61 14.03 -8.53 3.67
C ALA A 61 13.76 -8.30 2.17
N GLY A 62 13.40 -7.06 1.79
CA GLY A 62 13.07 -6.68 0.42
C GLY A 62 11.74 -7.22 -0.13
N ASN A 63 10.94 -7.91 0.68
CA ASN A 63 9.62 -8.44 0.30
C ASN A 63 8.58 -7.98 1.32
N CYS A 64 7.99 -6.83 1.05
CA CYS A 64 7.08 -6.13 1.95
C CYS A 64 5.85 -5.65 1.19
N ALA A 65 4.75 -5.42 1.89
CA ALA A 65 3.59 -4.72 1.36
C ALA A 65 3.30 -3.48 2.18
N VAL A 66 2.73 -2.48 1.53
CA VAL A 66 2.18 -1.28 2.16
C VAL A 66 0.73 -1.12 1.76
N THR A 67 -0.06 -0.63 2.70
CA THR A 67 -1.42 -0.17 2.45
C THR A 67 -1.61 1.21 3.09
N GLY A 68 -2.61 1.93 2.62
CA GLY A 68 -2.97 3.24 3.14
C GLY A 68 -4.09 3.85 2.33
N PHE A 69 -4.05 5.17 2.16
CA PHE A 69 -5.05 5.88 1.35
C PHE A 69 -4.44 6.93 0.41
N TYR A 70 -5.23 7.29 -0.60
CA TYR A 70 -5.07 8.49 -1.40
C TYR A 70 -6.43 9.16 -1.57
N THR A 71 -6.46 10.38 -2.09
CA THR A 71 -7.70 11.11 -2.36
C THR A 71 -7.82 11.46 -3.84
N ASP A 72 -9.00 11.21 -4.40
CA ASP A 72 -9.40 11.55 -5.76
C ASP A 72 -10.79 12.20 -5.78
N SER A 73 -11.41 12.37 -6.95
CA SER A 73 -12.70 13.08 -7.03
C SER A 73 -13.84 12.41 -6.25
N PRO A 74 -13.92 11.07 -6.16
CA PRO A 74 -14.85 10.40 -5.25
C PRO A 74 -14.44 10.39 -3.76
N GLY A 75 -13.38 11.10 -3.36
CA GLY A 75 -12.97 11.20 -1.95
C GLY A 75 -11.80 10.27 -1.60
N LYS A 76 -11.78 9.76 -0.37
CA LYS A 76 -10.66 8.94 0.12
C LYS A 76 -10.78 7.51 -0.37
N GLN A 77 -9.71 6.96 -0.97
CA GLN A 77 -9.62 5.60 -1.49
C GLN A 77 -8.50 4.82 -0.81
N GLY A 78 -8.71 3.52 -0.61
CA GLY A 78 -7.64 2.62 -0.15
C GLY A 78 -6.73 2.16 -1.28
N PHE A 79 -5.42 2.09 -1.03
CA PHE A 79 -4.46 1.49 -1.97
C PHE A 79 -3.62 0.39 -1.33
N VAL A 80 -2.98 -0.39 -2.18
CA VAL A 80 -1.90 -1.31 -1.83
C VAL A 80 -0.73 -1.15 -2.78
N VAL A 81 0.46 -1.45 -2.28
CA VAL A 81 1.68 -1.56 -3.07
C VAL A 81 2.53 -2.69 -2.50
N ASN A 82 3.23 -3.42 -3.37
CA ASN A 82 4.10 -4.52 -2.96
C ASN A 82 5.55 -4.24 -3.36
N GLN A 83 6.46 -4.71 -2.53
CA GLN A 83 7.88 -4.79 -2.77
C GLN A 83 8.24 -6.22 -3.07
N THR A 84 9.01 -6.44 -4.13
CA THR A 84 9.54 -7.74 -4.48
C THR A 84 11.03 -7.62 -4.75
N ASN A 85 11.83 -8.42 -4.04
CA ASN A 85 13.29 -8.44 -4.17
C ASN A 85 13.94 -7.04 -4.09
N GLY A 86 13.45 -6.19 -3.19
CA GLY A 86 13.96 -4.84 -2.99
C GLY A 86 13.28 -3.76 -3.84
N THR A 87 12.53 -4.13 -4.86
CA THR A 87 11.87 -3.19 -5.77
C THR A 87 10.41 -3.00 -5.43
N TRP A 88 9.98 -1.76 -5.19
CA TRP A 88 8.58 -1.41 -5.02
C TRP A 88 7.89 -1.34 -6.39
N GLY A 89 6.72 -1.97 -6.50
CA GLY A 89 5.82 -1.78 -7.63
C GLY A 89 5.00 -0.50 -7.51
N ASP A 90 4.04 -0.36 -8.41
CA ASP A 90 3.12 0.77 -8.43
C ASP A 90 2.01 0.62 -7.38
N ALA A 91 1.62 1.74 -6.77
CA ALA A 91 0.41 1.82 -5.97
C ALA A 91 -0.82 1.58 -6.84
N ILE A 92 -1.72 0.72 -6.35
CA ILE A 92 -3.00 0.46 -7.00
C ILE A 92 -4.13 0.62 -6.00
N ALA A 93 -5.27 1.15 -6.46
CA ALA A 93 -6.51 1.14 -5.70
C ALA A 93 -6.87 -0.30 -5.32
N ILE A 94 -7.44 -0.52 -4.13
CA ILE A 94 -7.92 -1.83 -3.71
C ILE A 94 -9.16 -2.18 -4.55
N PRO A 95 -9.09 -3.14 -5.49
CA PRO A 95 -10.15 -3.34 -6.48
C PRO A 95 -11.49 -3.75 -5.87
N ALA A 96 -11.46 -4.44 -4.72
CA ALA A 96 -12.66 -4.84 -4.00
C ALA A 96 -13.48 -3.64 -3.49
N LEU A 97 -12.89 -2.44 -3.39
CA LEU A 97 -13.58 -1.24 -2.93
C LEU A 97 -14.21 -0.46 -4.09
N ILE A 98 -13.87 -0.78 -5.34
CA ILE A 98 -14.42 -0.14 -6.53
C ILE A 98 -15.93 -0.38 -6.57
N GLY A 99 -16.70 0.70 -6.48
CA GLY A 99 -18.17 0.65 -6.43
C GLY A 99 -18.78 0.35 -5.06
N LEU A 100 -17.98 0.03 -4.04
CA LEU A 100 -18.44 -0.12 -2.65
C LEU A 100 -18.27 1.17 -1.84
N ASN A 101 -17.20 1.92 -2.09
CA ASN A 101 -16.97 3.22 -1.46
C ASN A 101 -17.87 4.30 -2.09
N THR A 102 -19.12 4.37 -1.62
CA THR A 102 -20.12 5.36 -2.07
C THR A 102 -20.35 6.48 -1.05
N GLY A 103 -19.57 6.52 0.02
CA GLY A 103 -19.62 7.52 1.09
C GLY A 103 -18.28 8.24 1.31
N ASP A 104 -17.52 8.39 0.24
CA ASP A 104 -16.31 9.23 0.11
C ASP A 104 -15.15 8.90 1.07
N GLY A 105 -15.09 7.66 1.59
CA GLY A 105 -14.13 7.32 2.62
C GLY A 105 -13.73 5.86 2.62
N ALA A 106 -12.52 5.54 2.19
CA ALA A 106 -11.94 4.22 2.28
C ALA A 106 -10.44 4.27 2.60
N GLU A 107 -9.95 3.27 3.34
CA GLU A 107 -8.54 3.14 3.70
C GLU A 107 -8.20 1.68 4.01
N GLY A 108 -7.03 1.23 3.57
CA GLY A 108 -6.42 0.03 4.13
C GLY A 108 -5.62 0.41 5.37
N ASN A 109 -6.12 0.03 6.55
CA ASN A 109 -5.53 0.42 7.84
C ASN A 109 -4.37 -0.49 8.23
N SER A 110 -4.41 -1.76 7.81
CA SER A 110 -3.42 -2.75 8.22
C SER A 110 -3.19 -3.78 7.12
N VAL A 111 -1.94 -4.16 6.93
CA VAL A 111 -1.52 -5.24 6.04
C VAL A 111 -0.73 -6.27 6.84
N SER A 112 -0.92 -7.54 6.52
CA SER A 112 -0.16 -8.66 7.07
C SER A 112 0.25 -9.61 5.96
N CYS A 113 1.54 -9.86 5.81
CA CYS A 113 2.07 -10.78 4.82
C CYS A 113 2.54 -12.07 5.49
N ALA A 114 1.90 -13.19 5.17
CA ALA A 114 2.25 -14.50 5.72
C ALA A 114 3.47 -15.12 5.01
N SER A 115 3.68 -14.77 3.74
CA SER A 115 4.86 -15.15 2.97
C SER A 115 5.13 -14.10 1.89
N VAL A 116 6.26 -14.23 1.20
CA VAL A 116 6.58 -13.39 0.03
C VAL A 116 5.41 -13.45 -0.94
N GLY A 117 4.85 -12.28 -1.22
CA GLY A 117 3.76 -12.11 -2.17
C GLY A 117 2.42 -12.69 -1.76
N ASN A 118 2.18 -13.05 -0.49
CA ASN A 118 0.85 -13.44 0.00
C ASN A 118 0.50 -12.60 1.22
N CYS A 119 -0.42 -11.65 1.04
CA CYS A 119 -0.78 -10.70 2.08
C CYS A 119 -2.30 -10.55 2.20
N ALA A 120 -2.74 -10.20 3.40
CA ALA A 120 -4.10 -9.79 3.72
C ALA A 120 -4.10 -8.31 4.12
N VAL A 121 -5.09 -7.58 3.64
CA VAL A 121 -5.34 -6.18 4.00
C VAL A 121 -6.68 -6.10 4.69
N THR A 122 -6.70 -5.34 5.76
CA THR A 122 -7.92 -4.98 6.48
C THR A 122 -8.05 -3.47 6.54
N GLY A 123 -9.28 -3.00 6.59
CA GLY A 123 -9.55 -1.58 6.61
C GLY A 123 -11.03 -1.30 6.66
N TYR A 124 -11.40 -0.11 6.19
CA TYR A 124 -12.79 0.30 6.14
C TYR A 124 -13.12 1.01 4.82
N TYR A 125 -14.41 1.06 4.53
CA TYR A 125 -14.99 1.94 3.53
C TYR A 125 -16.34 2.47 4.02
N ASN A 126 -16.78 3.61 3.47
CA ASN A 126 -18.09 4.17 3.70
C ASN A 126 -18.99 3.76 2.53
N ASP A 127 -20.08 3.06 2.82
CA ASP A 127 -21.22 3.00 1.89
C ASP A 127 -22.12 4.24 2.08
N SER A 128 -23.23 4.33 1.36
CA SER A 128 -24.15 5.47 1.43
C SER A 128 -24.82 5.67 2.79
N SER A 129 -24.63 4.74 3.74
CA SER A 129 -25.37 4.67 5.00
C SER A 129 -24.50 4.47 6.24
N ARG A 130 -23.34 3.83 6.13
CA ARG A 130 -22.49 3.48 7.27
C ARG A 130 -21.03 3.20 6.89
N LEU A 131 -20.19 3.19 7.92
CA LEU A 131 -18.83 2.66 7.86
C LEU A 131 -18.86 1.14 7.91
N GLN A 132 -18.13 0.50 7.01
CA GLN A 132 -18.05 -0.95 6.82
C GLN A 132 -16.60 -1.40 6.92
N GLY A 133 -16.36 -2.55 7.54
CA GLY A 133 -15.05 -3.20 7.52
C GLY A 133 -14.87 -4.03 6.24
N PHE A 134 -13.62 -4.19 5.79
CA PHE A 134 -13.28 -5.17 4.76
C PHE A 134 -12.04 -5.97 5.13
N VAL A 135 -11.95 -7.16 4.53
CA VAL A 135 -10.72 -7.94 4.43
C VAL A 135 -10.56 -8.38 2.98
N VAL A 136 -9.35 -8.24 2.43
CA VAL A 136 -9.00 -8.75 1.11
C VAL A 136 -7.65 -9.44 1.16
N ASN A 137 -7.51 -10.53 0.43
CA ASN A 137 -6.22 -11.15 0.21
C ASN A 137 -5.69 -10.72 -1.14
N PHE A 138 -4.40 -10.46 -1.25
CA PHE A 138 -3.75 -10.30 -2.53
C PHE A 138 -2.49 -11.14 -2.65
N THR A 139 -2.23 -11.57 -3.88
CA THR A 139 -0.99 -12.25 -4.23
C THR A 139 -0.19 -11.43 -5.24
N SER A 140 1.10 -11.23 -5.00
CA SER A 140 1.99 -10.62 -5.98
C SER A 140 2.56 -11.69 -6.90
N VAL A 141 2.29 -11.58 -8.20
CA VAL A 141 2.90 -12.42 -9.22
C VAL A 141 3.90 -11.56 -9.98
N VAL A 142 5.15 -12.01 -10.10
CA VAL A 142 6.12 -11.47 -11.06
C VAL A 142 6.00 -12.32 -12.33
N PRO A 143 5.39 -11.82 -13.41
CA PRO A 143 5.31 -12.57 -14.65
C PRO A 143 6.73 -12.82 -15.21
N PRO A 144 7.01 -13.98 -15.84
CA PRO A 144 8.33 -14.28 -16.41
C PRO A 144 8.83 -13.29 -17.46
N THR A 145 7.91 -12.51 -18.06
CA THR A 145 8.15 -11.63 -19.21
C THR A 145 7.80 -10.17 -18.94
N ASP A 146 7.36 -9.82 -17.73
CA ASP A 146 6.97 -8.45 -17.38
C ASP A 146 7.53 -8.09 -16.00
N PRO A 147 8.39 -7.05 -15.88
CA PRO A 147 8.88 -6.60 -14.59
C PRO A 147 7.78 -5.98 -13.71
N ALA A 148 6.59 -5.67 -14.25
CA ALA A 148 5.47 -5.14 -13.48
C ALA A 148 4.87 -6.22 -12.57
N VAL A 149 4.91 -5.97 -11.26
CA VAL A 149 4.25 -6.82 -10.26
C VAL A 149 2.74 -6.71 -10.41
N VAL A 150 2.07 -7.82 -10.68
CA VAL A 150 0.60 -7.87 -10.76
C VAL A 150 0.04 -8.35 -9.43
N LEU A 151 -0.85 -7.56 -8.82
CA LEU A 151 -1.58 -7.97 -7.63
C LEU A 151 -2.91 -8.62 -8.02
N LYS A 152 -3.10 -9.88 -7.63
CA LYS A 152 -4.37 -10.60 -7.79
C LYS A 152 -5.10 -10.63 -6.47
N PHE A 153 -6.33 -10.13 -6.45
CA PHE A 153 -7.16 -10.09 -5.25
C PHE A 153 -8.09 -11.29 -5.19
N THR A 154 -8.28 -11.82 -3.99
CA THR A 154 -9.30 -12.83 -3.69
C THR A 154 -10.07 -12.40 -2.44
N GLY A 155 -11.37 -12.67 -2.46
CA GLY A 155 -12.32 -12.42 -1.39
C GLY A 155 -13.25 -13.61 -1.24
#